data_AF-A0A0G2UYA3-F1
#
_entry.id   AF-A0A0G2UYA3-F1
#
_cell.length_a   1.000
_cell.length_b   1.000
_cell.length_c   1.000
_cell.angle_alpha   90.00
_cell.angle_beta   90.00
_cell.angle_gamma   90.00
#
_symmetry.space_group_name_H-M   'P 1'
#
loop_
_entity.id
_entity.type
_entity.pdbx_description
1 polymer ?
#
loop_
_entity_poly.entity_id
_entity_poly.type
_entity_poly.pdbx_seq_one_letter_code
_entity_poly.pdbx_strand_id
1 'polypeptide(L)'
;LAPLKDEGVLIIGSGSATHNLRTLNFNADEVSPWAVEFDKWLEEALTSGRYEDVNDFEKKAPHARKNHPTPDHFYPLHVAMGAAGEDSKAELIHRSWSLGSLSYASYKFAT
;
A
#
# COMPACT_ATOMS: atom_id res chain seq x y z
N LEU A 1 13.05 -10.34 -8.87
CA LEU A 1 12.20 -9.83 -9.97
C LEU A 1 12.80 -8.61 -10.66
N ALA A 2 13.60 -7.78 -9.97
CA ALA A 2 14.10 -6.52 -10.52
C ALA A 2 14.75 -6.57 -11.92
N PRO A 3 15.59 -7.56 -12.28
CA PRO A 3 16.18 -7.59 -13.63
C PRO A 3 15.17 -7.71 -14.78
N LEU A 4 13.95 -8.20 -14.52
CA LEU A 4 12.92 -8.39 -15.56
C LEU A 4 12.43 -7.06 -16.16
N LYS A 5 12.61 -5.93 -15.46
CA LYS A 5 12.26 -4.60 -16.00
C LYS A 5 13.09 -4.25 -17.23
N ASP A 6 14.35 -4.69 -17.25
CA ASP A 6 15.29 -4.46 -18.35
C ASP A 6 14.95 -5.33 -19.57
N GLU A 7 14.12 -6.36 -19.37
CA GLU A 7 13.56 -7.23 -20.40
C GLU A 7 12.18 -6.75 -20.91
N GLY A 8 11.70 -5.59 -20.46
CA GLY A 8 10.40 -5.03 -20.86
C GLY A 8 9.19 -5.70 -20.20
N VAL A 9 9.38 -6.41 -19.08
CA VAL A 9 8.30 -7.05 -18.32
C VAL A 9 7.68 -6.08 -17.33
N LEU A 10 6.35 -5.92 -17.41
CA LEU A 10 5.57 -5.19 -16.41
C LEU A 10 5.14 -6.11 -15.26
N ILE A 11 5.44 -5.72 -14.03
CA ILE A 11 5.01 -6.42 -12.82
C ILE A 11 3.90 -5.63 -12.15
N ILE A 12 2.78 -6.30 -11.88
CA ILE A 12 1.60 -5.70 -11.24
C ILE A 12 1.33 -6.46 -9.94
N GLY A 13 1.46 -5.75 -8.81
CA GLY A 13 0.99 -6.21 -7.51
C GLY A 13 -0.45 -5.74 -7.27
N SER A 14 -1.40 -6.67 -7.14
CA SER A 14 -2.79 -6.35 -6.82
C SER A 14 -3.09 -6.72 -5.38
N GLY A 15 -3.51 -5.75 -4.58
CA GLY A 15 -3.81 -5.87 -3.16
C GLY A 15 -4.64 -4.68 -2.68
N SER A 16 -4.47 -4.30 -1.41
CA SER A 16 -5.08 -3.07 -0.89
C SER A 16 -4.23 -2.46 0.24
N ALA A 17 -4.12 -1.13 0.25
CA ALA A 17 -3.43 -0.41 1.32
C ALA A 17 -4.09 -0.62 2.69
N THR A 18 -5.41 -0.83 2.74
CA THR A 18 -6.16 -1.05 3.98
C THR A 18 -7.16 -2.18 3.76
N HIS A 19 -7.08 -3.28 4.52
CA HIS A 19 -7.89 -4.48 4.27
C HIS A 19 -8.38 -5.15 5.56
N ASN A 20 -9.37 -4.54 6.20
CA ASN A 20 -10.07 -5.14 7.33
C ASN A 20 -11.56 -5.33 7.04
N LEU A 21 -11.91 -6.56 6.65
CA LEU A 21 -13.30 -6.90 6.31
C LEU A 21 -14.28 -6.75 7.49
N ARG A 22 -13.77 -6.77 8.73
CA ARG A 22 -14.60 -6.61 9.95
C ARG A 22 -15.07 -5.17 10.16
N THR A 23 -14.47 -4.19 9.48
CA THR A 23 -14.79 -2.76 9.64
C THR A 23 -15.50 -2.17 8.43
N LEU A 24 -15.85 -2.98 7.43
CA LEU A 24 -16.56 -2.50 6.25
C LEU A 24 -17.93 -1.98 6.63
N ASN A 25 -18.25 -0.80 6.11
CA ASN A 25 -19.53 -0.17 6.27
C ASN A 25 -20.07 0.29 4.91
N PHE A 26 -21.10 -0.40 4.41
CA PHE A 26 -21.73 -0.12 3.11
C PHE A 26 -22.48 1.22 3.07
N ASN A 27 -22.82 1.78 4.23
CA ASN A 27 -23.51 3.06 4.37
C ASN A 27 -22.58 4.17 4.87
N ALA A 28 -21.26 3.99 4.73
CA ALA A 28 -20.31 5.00 5.16
C ALA A 28 -20.28 6.18 4.18
N ASP A 29 -20.60 7.37 4.69
CA ASP A 29 -20.43 8.63 3.97
C ASP A 29 -19.00 9.19 4.11
N GLU A 30 -18.25 8.71 5.10
CA GLU A 30 -16.89 9.15 5.40
C GLU A 30 -15.93 7.96 5.59
N VAL A 31 -14.65 8.21 5.33
CA VAL A 31 -13.57 7.25 5.58
C VAL A 31 -13.15 7.34 7.05
N SER A 32 -12.97 6.19 7.68
CA SER A 32 -12.47 6.11 9.04
C SER A 32 -11.10 6.79 9.20
N PRO A 33 -10.90 7.66 10.22
CA PRO A 33 -9.63 8.38 10.41
C PRO A 33 -8.40 7.48 10.51
N TRP A 34 -8.52 6.33 11.20
CA TRP A 34 -7.41 5.37 11.34
C TRP A 34 -6.96 4.73 10.01
N ALA A 35 -7.86 4.64 9.04
CA ALA A 35 -7.54 4.13 7.70
C ALA A 35 -6.82 5.22 6.89
N VAL A 36 -7.30 6.47 6.98
CA VAL A 36 -6.66 7.65 6.37
C VAL A 36 -5.24 7.85 6.90
N GLU A 37 -5.02 7.70 8.20
CA GLU A 37 -3.69 7.83 8.82
C GLU A 37 -2.71 6.78 8.31
N PHE A 38 -3.14 5.52 8.16
CA PHE A 38 -2.31 4.46 7.59
C PHE A 38 -2.02 4.70 6.12
N ASP A 39 -3.02 5.07 5.31
CA ASP A 39 -2.86 5.34 3.87
C ASP A 39 -1.91 6.51 3.62
N LYS A 40 -1.99 7.58 4.42
CA LYS A 40 -1.05 8.71 4.37
C LYS A 40 0.36 8.30 4.77
N TRP A 41 0.52 7.56 5.87
CA TRP A 41 1.82 7.04 6.28
C TRP A 41 2.45 6.18 5.18
N LEU A 42 1.64 5.35 4.52
CA LEU A 42 2.08 4.50 3.41
C LEU A 42 2.50 5.32 2.19
N GLU A 43 1.68 6.30 1.78
CA GLU A 43 2.01 7.22 0.70
C GLU A 43 3.36 7.91 0.96
N GLU A 44 3.52 8.50 2.15
CA GLU A 44 4.75 9.18 2.53
C GLU A 44 5.96 8.24 2.55
N ALA A 45 5.79 7.01 3.04
CA ALA A 45 6.85 6.01 3.06
C ALA A 45 7.28 5.62 1.64
N LEU A 46 6.32 5.35 0.75
CA LEU A 46 6.60 4.92 -0.62
C LEU A 46 7.16 6.04 -1.49
N THR A 47 6.63 7.26 -1.37
CA THR A 47 7.09 8.43 -2.16
C THR A 47 8.44 8.97 -1.66
N SER A 48 8.78 8.74 -0.38
CA SER A 48 10.07 9.12 0.19
C SER A 48 11.13 8.01 0.15
N GLY A 49 10.79 6.81 -0.32
CA GLY A 49 11.71 5.66 -0.36
C GLY A 49 12.02 5.06 1.02
N ARG A 50 11.16 5.24 2.02
CA ARG A 50 11.31 4.64 3.36
C ARG A 50 10.88 3.17 3.36
N TYR A 51 11.49 2.35 2.51
CA TYR A 51 11.05 0.96 2.30
C TYR A 51 11.29 0.05 3.52
N GLU A 52 12.29 0.34 4.34
CA GLU A 52 12.44 -0.32 5.65
C GLU A 52 11.26 -0.06 6.59
N ASP A 53 10.54 1.05 6.41
CA ASP A 53 9.34 1.31 7.20
C ASP A 53 8.16 0.48 6.72
N VAL A 54 8.08 0.25 5.40
CA VAL A 54 7.07 -0.62 4.76
C VAL A 54 7.35 -2.10 5.01
N ASN A 55 8.61 -2.51 5.07
CA ASN A 55 9.03 -3.87 5.45
C ASN A 55 8.62 -4.19 6.90
N ASP A 56 8.78 -3.22 7.82
CA ASP A 56 8.42 -3.32 9.24
C ASP A 56 7.05 -2.71 9.57
N PHE A 57 6.12 -2.66 8.61
CA PHE A 57 4.86 -1.92 8.77
C PHE A 57 4.05 -2.35 10.00
N GLU A 58 4.10 -3.62 10.41
CA GLU A 58 3.41 -4.10 11.61
C GLU A 58 3.81 -3.36 12.89
N LYS A 59 5.05 -2.87 12.94
CA LYS A 59 5.61 -2.14 14.10
C LYS A 59 5.58 -0.63 13.90
N LYS A 60 5.75 -0.16 12.66
CA LYS A 60 5.99 1.25 12.34
C LYS A 60 4.76 2.00 11.83
N ALA A 61 3.79 1.29 11.27
CA ALA A 61 2.59 1.93 10.73
C ALA A 61 1.57 2.23 11.82
N PRO A 62 0.88 3.37 11.76
CA PRO A 62 -0.22 3.66 12.67
C PRO A 62 -1.37 2.68 12.42
N HIS A 63 -1.91 2.07 13.48
CA HIS A 63 -3.05 1.14 13.38
C HIS A 63 -2.81 -0.07 12.46
N ALA A 64 -1.57 -0.57 12.34
CA ALA A 64 -1.21 -1.65 11.41
C ALA A 64 -2.15 -2.87 11.52
N ARG A 65 -2.34 -3.41 12.73
CA ARG A 65 -3.23 -4.55 12.99
C ARG A 65 -4.73 -4.26 12.77
N LYS A 66 -5.12 -2.98 12.81
CA LYS A 66 -6.50 -2.57 12.51
C LYS A 66 -6.73 -2.45 11.02
N ASN A 67 -5.73 -2.01 10.25
CA ASN A 67 -5.79 -2.00 8.78
C ASN A 67 -5.64 -3.40 8.20
N HIS A 68 -4.82 -4.25 8.82
CA HIS A 68 -4.49 -5.59 8.37
C HIS A 68 -4.50 -6.57 9.55
N PRO A 69 -5.67 -7.20 9.86
CA PRO A 69 -5.71 -8.29 10.84
C PRO A 69 -4.77 -9.43 10.45
N THR A 70 -4.69 -9.67 9.14
CA THR A 70 -3.69 -10.48 8.45
C THR A 70 -3.08 -9.64 7.32
N PRO A 71 -1.78 -9.85 6.99
CA PRO A 71 -1.04 -8.98 6.05
C PRO A 71 -1.15 -9.40 4.58
N ASP A 72 -1.97 -10.39 4.25
CA ASP A 72 -2.02 -11.06 2.94
C ASP A 72 -2.33 -10.12 1.78
N HIS A 73 -3.23 -9.15 1.95
CA HIS A 73 -3.55 -8.14 0.93
C HIS A 73 -2.53 -6.99 0.85
N PHE A 74 -1.58 -6.93 1.80
CA PHE A 74 -0.51 -5.95 1.81
C PHE A 74 0.76 -6.48 1.11
N TYR A 75 1.06 -7.77 1.23
CA TYR A 75 2.25 -8.40 0.63
C TYR A 75 2.46 -8.23 -0.89
N PRO A 76 1.42 -8.12 -1.74
CA PRO A 76 1.62 -7.80 -3.15
C PRO A 76 2.38 -6.48 -3.38
N LEU A 77 2.27 -5.51 -2.45
CA LEU A 77 3.05 -4.28 -2.49
C LEU A 77 4.56 -4.56 -2.35
N HIS A 78 4.96 -5.44 -1.43
CA HIS A 78 6.39 -5.79 -1.25
C HIS A 78 6.99 -6.42 -2.50
N VAL A 79 6.20 -7.21 -3.24
CA VAL A 79 6.63 -7.80 -4.52
C VAL A 79 6.89 -6.72 -5.55
N ALA A 80 5.96 -5.78 -5.73
CA ALA A 80 6.10 -4.66 -6.68
C ALA A 80 7.27 -3.73 -6.28
N MET A 81 7.39 -3.41 -4.99
CA MET A 81 8.46 -2.59 -4.43
C MET A 81 9.84 -3.22 -4.65
N GLY A 82 10.00 -4.51 -4.31
CA GLY A 82 11.26 -5.22 -4.54
C GLY A 82 11.58 -5.45 -6.02
N ALA A 83 10.56 -5.49 -6.88
CA ALA A 83 10.75 -5.56 -8.33
C ALA A 83 11.19 -4.22 -8.95
N ALA A 84 10.84 -3.08 -8.36
CA ALA A 84 11.29 -1.78 -8.85
C ALA A 84 12.83 -1.62 -8.72
N GLY A 85 13.41 -2.23 -7.69
CA GLY A 85 14.84 -2.21 -7.40
C GLY A 85 15.21 -1.14 -6.37
N GLU A 86 16.50 -1.14 -6.01
CA GLU A 86 17.09 -0.18 -5.08
C GLU A 86 16.90 1.26 -5.60
N ASP A 87 16.76 2.22 -4.68
CA ASP A 87 16.55 3.66 -4.93
C ASP A 87 15.29 4.09 -5.70
N SER A 88 14.47 3.14 -6.18
CA SER A 88 13.19 3.47 -6.79
C SER A 88 12.29 4.24 -5.82
N LYS A 89 11.40 5.08 -6.35
CA LYS A 89 10.36 5.76 -5.56
C LYS A 89 9.01 5.54 -6.22
N ALA A 90 7.97 5.54 -5.39
CA ALA A 90 6.61 5.45 -5.88
C ALA A 90 6.04 6.83 -6.25
N GLU A 91 5.13 6.83 -7.21
CA GLU A 91 4.19 7.90 -7.52
C GLU A 91 2.78 7.39 -7.23
N LEU A 92 1.98 8.14 -6.47
CA LEU A 92 0.56 7.85 -6.29
C LEU A 92 -0.19 8.23 -7.58
N ILE A 93 -0.73 7.23 -8.27
CA ILE A 93 -1.41 7.43 -9.57
C ILE A 93 -2.93 7.39 -9.47
N HIS A 94 -3.47 6.87 -8.36
CA HIS A 94 -4.91 6.86 -8.09
C HIS A 94 -5.17 6.78 -6.60
N ARG A 95 -6.22 7.45 -6.12
CA ARG A 95 -6.72 7.34 -4.75
C ARG A 95 -8.25 7.40 -4.77
N SER A 96 -8.87 6.36 -4.24
CA SER A 96 -10.28 6.35 -3.91
C SER A 96 -10.52 5.41 -2.73
N TRP A 97 -11.71 5.50 -2.16
CA TRP A 97 -12.12 4.74 -1.00
C TRP A 97 -13.49 4.11 -1.22
N SER A 98 -13.75 3.01 -0.56
CA SER A 98 -15.10 2.46 -0.41
C SER A 98 -15.30 1.86 0.98
N LEU A 99 -16.56 1.57 1.29
CA LEU A 99 -16.95 0.77 2.45
C LEU A 99 -16.40 1.31 3.79
N GLY A 100 -16.21 2.62 3.89
CA GLY A 100 -15.73 3.32 5.08
C GLY A 100 -14.26 3.14 5.45
N SER A 101 -13.55 2.16 4.89
CA SER A 101 -12.13 1.93 5.23
C SER A 101 -11.30 1.20 4.19
N LEU A 102 -11.84 0.87 3.02
CA LEU A 102 -11.13 0.12 1.97
C LEU A 102 -10.47 1.10 0.99
N SER A 103 -9.13 1.13 0.97
CA SER A 103 -8.34 2.00 0.08
C SER A 103 -8.08 1.32 -1.27
N TYR A 104 -8.21 2.11 -2.33
CA TYR A 104 -7.78 1.75 -3.70
C TYR A 104 -6.57 2.56 -4.14
N ALA A 105 -5.77 3.06 -3.21
CA ALA A 105 -4.52 3.74 -3.54
C ALA A 105 -3.67 2.85 -4.46
N SER A 106 -3.29 3.39 -5.61
CA SER A 106 -2.48 2.69 -6.61
C SER A 106 -1.20 3.46 -6.86
N TYR A 107 -0.10 2.73 -6.93
CA TYR A 107 1.24 3.31 -7.03
C TYR A 107 1.96 2.80 -8.27
N LYS A 108 2.67 3.71 -8.94
CA LYS A 108 3.63 3.39 -9.99
C LYS A 108 5.03 3.57 -9.43
N PHE A 109 5.86 2.55 -9.54
CA PHE A 109 7.28 2.67 -9.21
C PHE A 109 8.03 3.01 -10.48
N ALA A 110 8.70 4.16 -10.49
CA ALA A 110 9.58 4.57 -11.57
C ALA A 110 11.03 4.37 -11.15
N THR A 111 11.85 3.96 -12.12
CA THR A 111 13.32 3.94 -12.05
C THR A 111 13.89 5.24 -12.56
#